data_AF-Q7V2U6-F1
#
_entry.id   AF-Q7V2U6-F1
#
_cell.length_a   1.000
_cell.length_b   1.000
_cell.length_c   1.000
_cell.angle_alpha   90.00
_cell.angle_beta   90.00
_cell.angle_gamma   90.00
#
_symmetry.space_group_name_H-M   'P 1'
#
loop_
_entity.id
_entity.type
_entity.pdbx_description
1 polymer ?
#
loop_
_entity_poly.entity_id
_entity_poly.type
_entity_poly.pdbx_seq_one_letter_code
_entity_poly.pdbx_strand_id
1 'polypeptide(L)'
;MRSLLFLPLLFGFSGPAIADSEVFKIDVSAESYRNYILSGTDRNGSVSGEDPTVTLNKGDTIIFDVDASRHPFYIKTEFSRGGGDQVITGTISGTPGTQNGKLSWNTTGVSAGKYFYVCSPHASFGMGGTIIVE
;
A
#
# COMPACT_ATOMS: atom_id res chain seq x y z
N MET A 1 64.46 5.59 7.76
CA MET A 1 63.53 5.09 8.79
C MET A 1 62.18 5.78 8.60
N ARG A 2 61.13 4.97 8.53
CA ARG A 2 59.69 5.32 8.70
C ARG A 2 59.06 6.25 7.65
N SER A 3 58.59 5.62 6.58
CA SER A 3 57.48 6.11 5.75
C SER A 3 56.23 6.28 6.65
N LEU A 4 55.69 7.49 6.73
CA LEU A 4 54.37 7.74 7.29
C LEU A 4 53.33 7.50 6.19
N LEU A 5 52.71 6.32 6.22
CA LEU A 5 51.47 6.04 5.52
C LEU A 5 50.32 6.75 6.25
N PHE A 6 49.82 7.84 5.69
CA PHE A 6 48.53 8.43 6.08
C PHE A 6 47.42 7.57 5.48
N LEU A 7 46.75 6.79 6.33
CA LEU A 7 45.52 6.09 5.99
C LEU A 7 44.35 7.09 6.14
N PRO A 8 43.57 7.39 5.10
CA PRO A 8 42.39 8.22 5.29
C PRO A 8 41.35 7.39 6.04
N LEU A 9 40.98 7.85 7.22
CA LEU A 9 39.84 7.33 7.98
C LEU A 9 38.57 7.78 7.25
N LEU A 10 38.02 6.95 6.36
CA LEU A 10 36.68 7.16 5.83
C LEU A 10 35.68 6.92 6.97
N PHE A 11 35.19 8.00 7.56
CA PHE A 11 33.94 7.96 8.33
C PHE A 11 32.80 7.72 7.36
N GLY A 12 32.43 6.45 7.18
CA GLY A 12 31.16 6.08 6.56
C GLY A 12 30.03 6.53 7.49
N PHE A 13 29.42 7.66 7.19
CA PHE A 13 28.10 7.97 7.73
C PHE A 13 27.12 6.98 7.11
N SER A 14 26.85 5.88 7.81
CA SER A 14 25.65 5.08 7.57
C SER A 14 24.46 5.88 8.09
N GLY A 15 24.00 6.83 7.29
CA GLY A 15 22.64 7.35 7.46
C GLY A 15 21.65 6.17 7.39
N PRO A 16 20.48 6.24 8.03
CA PRO A 16 19.44 5.26 7.76
C PRO A 16 19.22 5.24 6.25
N ALA A 17 19.36 4.06 5.63
CA ALA A 17 18.99 3.89 4.23
C ALA A 17 17.55 4.39 4.10
N ILE A 18 17.37 5.50 3.39
CA ILE A 18 16.06 5.86 2.89
C ILE A 18 15.73 4.69 1.96
N ALA A 19 14.85 3.78 2.41
CA ALA A 19 14.36 2.72 1.55
C ALA A 19 13.89 3.39 0.26
N ASP A 20 14.35 2.90 -0.88
CA ASP A 20 14.01 3.54 -2.16
C ASP A 20 12.48 3.52 -2.30
N SER A 21 11.93 4.73 -2.49
CA SER A 21 10.48 4.91 -2.63
C SER A 21 10.11 4.46 -4.04
N GLU A 22 9.23 3.48 -4.13
CA GLU A 22 8.72 2.99 -5.41
C GLU A 22 7.26 3.37 -5.60
N VAL A 23 6.83 3.30 -6.86
CA VAL A 23 5.44 3.50 -7.26
C VAL A 23 4.91 2.19 -7.83
N PHE A 24 3.88 1.66 -7.20
CA PHE A 24 3.19 0.44 -7.60
C PHE A 24 1.84 0.75 -8.20
N LYS A 25 1.40 -0.10 -9.12
CA LYS A 25 0.06 -0.04 -9.71
C LYS A 25 -0.63 -1.40 -9.56
N ILE A 26 -1.87 -1.36 -9.08
CA ILE A 26 -2.76 -2.52 -9.01
C ILE A 26 -4.08 -2.16 -9.67
N ASP A 27 -4.49 -2.94 -10.66
CA ASP A 27 -5.84 -2.90 -11.21
C ASP A 27 -6.77 -3.66 -10.25
N VAL A 28 -7.94 -3.10 -9.97
CA VAL A 28 -8.93 -3.65 -9.03
C VAL A 28 -10.26 -3.85 -9.75
N SER A 29 -10.76 -5.08 -9.80
CA SER A 29 -12.13 -5.37 -10.27
C SER A 29 -12.92 -6.15 -9.23
N ALA A 30 -14.21 -6.35 -9.46
CA ALA A 30 -15.05 -7.21 -8.64
C ALA A 30 -16.15 -7.84 -9.49
N GLU A 31 -16.31 -9.16 -9.36
CA GLU A 31 -17.35 -9.93 -10.04
C GLU A 31 -18.48 -10.37 -9.09
N SER A 32 -18.27 -10.21 -7.78
CA SER A 32 -19.24 -10.60 -6.75
C SER A 32 -19.10 -9.74 -5.49
N TYR A 33 -19.99 -9.97 -4.51
CA TYR A 33 -19.91 -9.33 -3.18
C TYR A 33 -18.90 -10.01 -2.23
N ARG A 34 -18.16 -11.02 -2.71
CA ARG A 34 -17.27 -11.82 -1.87
C ARG A 34 -15.85 -11.28 -1.86
N ASN A 35 -15.30 -10.97 -3.05
CA ASN A 35 -13.89 -10.63 -3.19
C ASN A 35 -13.68 -9.50 -4.20
N TYR A 36 -12.65 -8.68 -3.99
CA TYR A 36 -11.99 -7.98 -5.09
C TYR A 36 -11.06 -8.92 -5.83
N ILE A 37 -10.83 -8.64 -7.12
CA ILE A 37 -9.80 -9.28 -7.93
C ILE A 37 -8.74 -8.22 -8.20
N LEU A 38 -7.50 -8.49 -7.77
CA LEU A 38 -6.36 -7.59 -7.97
C LEU A 38 -5.42 -8.15 -9.03
N SER A 39 -4.81 -7.27 -9.80
CA SER A 39 -3.73 -7.60 -10.74
C SER A 39 -2.73 -6.45 -10.84
N GLY A 40 -1.45 -6.71 -10.55
CA GLY A 40 -0.42 -5.68 -10.61
C GLY A 40 0.88 -6.10 -9.95
N THR A 41 1.57 -5.13 -9.36
CA THR A 41 2.80 -5.38 -8.61
C THR A 41 2.81 -4.68 -7.26
N ASP A 42 3.59 -5.22 -6.35
CA ASP A 42 3.93 -4.65 -5.06
C ASP A 42 5.42 -4.92 -4.75
N ARG A 43 5.84 -4.71 -3.49
CA ARG A 43 7.24 -4.89 -3.09
C ARG A 43 7.77 -6.32 -3.21
N ASN A 44 6.88 -7.32 -3.18
CA ASN A 44 7.21 -8.73 -3.30
C ASN A 44 7.10 -9.26 -4.74
N GLY A 45 6.75 -8.40 -5.70
CA GLY A 45 6.64 -8.75 -7.11
C GLY A 45 5.19 -8.73 -7.59
N SER A 46 4.76 -9.78 -8.29
CA SER A 46 3.42 -9.82 -8.87
C SER A 46 2.34 -10.08 -7.82
N VAL A 47 1.27 -9.28 -7.88
CA VAL A 47 0.03 -9.45 -7.11
C VAL A 47 -1.08 -9.89 -8.06
N SER A 48 -1.73 -11.02 -7.79
CA SER A 48 -2.85 -11.51 -8.60
C SER A 48 -3.81 -12.38 -7.79
N GLY A 49 -5.11 -12.23 -8.05
CA GLY A 49 -6.14 -13.14 -7.55
C GLY A 49 -7.20 -12.45 -6.68
N GLU A 50 -7.94 -13.28 -5.94
CA GLU A 50 -9.01 -12.83 -5.04
C GLU A 50 -8.42 -12.38 -3.70
N ASP A 51 -8.68 -11.11 -3.35
CA ASP A 51 -8.24 -10.45 -2.11
C ASP A 51 -6.79 -10.76 -1.66
N PRO A 52 -5.77 -10.66 -2.55
CA PRO A 52 -4.38 -10.94 -2.18
C PRO A 52 -3.83 -9.91 -1.18
N THR A 53 -2.79 -10.28 -0.46
CA THR A 53 -2.02 -9.32 0.34
C THR A 53 -1.21 -8.40 -0.58
N VAL A 54 -1.18 -7.11 -0.26
CA VAL A 54 -0.32 -6.10 -0.89
C VAL A 54 0.77 -5.67 0.10
N THR A 55 2.02 -5.66 -0.32
CA THR A 55 3.18 -5.34 0.52
C THR A 55 3.87 -4.08 0.02
N LEU A 56 4.12 -3.14 0.92
CA LEU A 56 4.78 -1.86 0.68
C LEU A 56 5.85 -1.67 1.74
N ASN A 57 6.86 -0.85 1.44
CA ASN A 57 7.69 -0.24 2.47
C ASN A 57 7.20 1.18 2.73
N LYS A 58 7.52 1.70 3.90
CA LYS A 58 7.32 3.11 4.23
C LYS A 58 7.96 4.02 3.19
N GLY A 59 7.17 4.92 2.63
CA GLY A 59 7.58 5.87 1.60
C GLY A 59 7.09 5.51 0.20
N ASP A 60 6.58 4.31 -0.02
CA ASP A 60 5.98 3.93 -1.30
C ASP A 60 4.72 4.66 -1.63
N THR A 61 4.43 4.71 -2.93
CA THR A 61 3.11 5.06 -3.43
C THR A 61 2.47 3.84 -4.08
N ILE A 62 1.31 3.43 -3.59
CA ILE A 62 0.45 2.48 -4.31
C ILE A 62 -0.65 3.24 -5.03
N ILE A 63 -0.96 2.82 -6.26
CA ILE A 63 -2.06 3.34 -7.07
C ILE A 63 -3.00 2.17 -7.38
N PHE A 64 -4.20 2.21 -6.83
CA PHE A 64 -5.29 1.33 -7.20
C PHE A 64 -6.09 1.95 -8.34
N ASP A 65 -6.13 1.28 -9.49
CA ASP A 65 -6.95 1.62 -10.64
C ASP A 65 -8.25 0.83 -10.54
N VAL A 66 -9.28 1.44 -9.96
CA VAL A 66 -10.50 0.74 -9.56
C VAL A 66 -11.47 0.72 -10.74
N ASP A 67 -11.97 -0.46 -11.08
CA ASP A 67 -13.11 -0.70 -11.95
C ASP A 67 -14.01 -1.79 -11.33
N ALA A 68 -14.69 -1.43 -10.25
CA ALA A 68 -15.45 -2.32 -9.39
C ALA A 68 -16.84 -1.74 -9.10
N SER A 69 -17.68 -1.72 -10.13
CA SER A 69 -19.05 -1.18 -10.07
C SER A 69 -19.86 -1.78 -8.91
N ARG A 70 -20.48 -0.93 -8.08
CA ARG A 70 -21.25 -1.28 -6.87
C ARG A 70 -20.40 -1.81 -5.69
N HIS A 71 -19.07 -1.75 -5.80
CA HIS A 71 -18.13 -2.22 -4.78
C HIS A 71 -17.14 -1.12 -4.37
N PRO A 72 -17.54 -0.18 -3.50
CA PRO A 72 -16.73 0.99 -3.16
C PRO A 72 -15.44 0.61 -2.43
N PHE A 73 -14.30 1.07 -2.95
CA PHE A 73 -12.97 0.69 -2.50
C PHE A 73 -12.38 1.70 -1.49
N TYR A 74 -12.12 1.25 -0.26
CA TYR A 74 -11.53 2.07 0.81
C TYR A 74 -10.19 1.51 1.25
N ILE A 75 -9.27 2.37 1.69
CA ILE A 75 -8.05 1.99 2.42
C ILE A 75 -8.26 2.35 3.90
N LYS A 76 -8.08 1.37 4.79
CA LYS A 76 -8.52 1.43 6.18
C LYS A 76 -7.48 0.90 7.17
N THR A 77 -7.55 1.37 8.40
CA THR A 77 -6.77 0.85 9.54
C THR A 77 -7.42 -0.39 10.15
N GLU A 78 -8.72 -0.58 9.97
CA GLU A 78 -9.47 -1.74 10.44
C GLU A 78 -10.35 -2.32 9.32
N PHE A 79 -10.54 -3.64 9.34
CA PHE A 79 -11.45 -4.31 8.41
C PHE A 79 -12.91 -4.14 8.86
N SER A 80 -13.49 -2.98 8.54
CA SER A 80 -14.81 -2.58 9.08
C SER A 80 -15.77 -2.04 8.03
N ARG A 81 -17.07 -2.10 8.35
CA ARG A 81 -18.16 -1.49 7.57
C ARG A 81 -18.26 0.02 7.80
N GLY A 82 -18.82 0.73 6.84
CA GLY A 82 -19.04 2.18 6.89
C GLY A 82 -17.81 2.98 6.42
N GLY A 83 -17.91 4.31 6.51
CA GLY A 83 -16.85 5.24 6.13
C GLY A 83 -15.86 5.58 7.25
N GLY A 84 -15.97 4.94 8.42
CA GLY A 84 -14.98 5.07 9.50
C GLY A 84 -13.67 4.34 9.20
N ASP A 85 -12.71 4.40 10.12
CA ASP A 85 -11.43 3.68 10.11
C ASP A 85 -10.60 3.85 8.84
N GLN A 86 -10.81 4.91 8.08
CA GLN A 86 -9.97 5.22 6.92
C GLN A 86 -8.56 5.60 7.37
N VAL A 87 -7.56 5.30 6.54
CA VAL A 87 -6.21 5.81 6.79
C VAL A 87 -6.21 7.34 6.76
N ILE A 88 -5.61 7.95 7.79
CA ILE A 88 -5.46 9.42 7.91
C ILE A 88 -3.99 9.86 7.86
N THR A 89 -3.06 8.91 7.79
CA THR A 89 -1.62 9.12 7.68
C THR A 89 -1.14 8.80 6.27
N GLY A 90 -0.04 9.45 5.87
CA GLY A 90 0.38 9.47 4.47
C GLY A 90 -0.46 10.45 3.65
N THR A 91 -0.34 10.37 2.33
CA THR A 91 -1.09 11.24 1.41
C THR A 91 -2.01 10.39 0.54
N ILE A 92 -3.32 10.62 0.65
CA ILE A 92 -4.33 10.01 -0.22
C ILE A 92 -4.64 10.98 -1.36
N SER A 93 -4.62 10.47 -2.60
CA SER A 93 -5.12 11.17 -3.79
C SER A 93 -6.26 10.38 -4.43
N GLY A 94 -7.33 11.06 -4.82
CA GLY A 94 -8.57 10.42 -5.29
C GLY A 94 -9.67 10.43 -4.24
N THR A 95 -10.74 9.69 -4.49
CA THR A 95 -11.93 9.65 -3.62
C THR A 95 -12.04 8.30 -2.92
N PRO A 96 -11.82 8.21 -1.59
CA PRO A 96 -12.08 6.98 -0.86
C PRO A 96 -13.52 6.49 -1.07
N GLY A 97 -13.68 5.19 -1.31
CA GLY A 97 -14.96 4.61 -1.69
C GLY A 97 -15.29 4.75 -3.17
N THR A 98 -14.35 5.17 -4.01
CA THR A 98 -14.54 5.14 -5.47
C THR A 98 -14.84 3.71 -5.94
N GLN A 99 -15.70 3.62 -6.94
CA GLN A 99 -16.07 2.37 -7.62
C GLN A 99 -15.50 2.32 -9.05
N ASN A 100 -15.07 3.47 -9.57
CA ASN A 100 -14.42 3.59 -10.86
C ASN A 100 -13.44 4.79 -10.82
N GLY A 101 -12.17 4.55 -11.16
CA GLY A 101 -11.11 5.55 -11.15
C GLY A 101 -10.01 5.26 -10.14
N LYS A 102 -9.05 6.19 -10.01
CA LYS A 102 -7.83 5.96 -9.25
C LYS A 102 -7.95 6.38 -7.78
N LEU A 103 -7.46 5.51 -6.89
CA LEU A 103 -7.20 5.83 -5.49
C LEU A 103 -5.72 5.54 -5.21
N SER A 104 -4.97 6.57 -4.83
CA SER A 104 -3.53 6.44 -4.53
C SER A 104 -3.25 6.74 -3.07
N TRP A 105 -2.31 6.00 -2.51
CA TRP A 105 -1.80 6.21 -1.16
C TRP A 105 -0.28 6.24 -1.15
N ASN A 106 0.28 7.40 -0.83
CA ASN A 106 1.68 7.56 -0.51
C ASN A 106 1.89 7.33 1.00
N THR A 107 2.73 6.36 1.34
CA THR A 107 2.97 5.88 2.70
C THR A 107 4.08 6.63 3.43
N THR A 108 4.52 7.79 2.91
CA THR A 108 5.46 8.65 3.64
C THR A 108 4.87 9.06 4.99
N GLY A 109 5.60 8.79 6.07
CA GLY A 109 5.14 9.08 7.43
C GLY A 109 4.09 8.09 7.98
N VAL A 110 3.72 7.06 7.23
CA VAL A 110 2.90 5.95 7.73
C VAL A 110 3.74 5.06 8.64
N SER A 111 3.12 4.48 9.66
CA SER A 111 3.77 3.51 10.55
C SER A 111 3.79 2.14 9.90
N ALA A 112 4.88 1.39 10.12
CA ALA A 112 4.88 -0.02 9.73
C ALA A 112 3.74 -0.75 10.45
N GLY A 113 3.05 -1.64 9.74
CA GLY A 113 1.90 -2.35 10.28
C GLY A 113 0.95 -2.89 9.21
N LYS A 114 -0.17 -3.41 9.71
CA LYS A 114 -1.24 -3.97 8.89
C LYS A 114 -2.37 -2.97 8.70
N TYR A 115 -2.72 -2.76 7.45
CA TYR A 115 -3.83 -1.97 6.96
C TYR A 115 -4.70 -2.86 6.06
N PHE A 116 -5.78 -2.31 5.53
CA PHE A 116 -6.75 -3.06 4.74
C PHE A 116 -7.21 -2.26 3.54
N TYR A 117 -7.50 -2.96 2.43
CA TYR A 117 -8.44 -2.46 1.45
C TYR A 117 -9.77 -3.19 1.64
N VAL A 118 -10.88 -2.47 1.63
CA VAL A 118 -12.18 -3.03 2.05
C VAL A 118 -13.31 -2.51 1.18
N CYS A 119 -14.21 -3.41 0.78
CA CYS A 119 -15.52 -3.03 0.28
C CYS A 119 -16.45 -2.76 1.45
N SER A 120 -16.63 -1.49 1.83
CA SER A 120 -17.37 -1.09 3.03
C SER A 120 -18.76 -1.78 3.21
N PRO A 121 -19.68 -1.82 2.22
CA PRO A 121 -20.97 -2.47 2.39
C PRO A 121 -20.89 -4.00 2.49
N HIS A 122 -19.80 -4.61 2.01
CA HIS A 122 -19.60 -6.05 1.99
C HIS A 122 -18.52 -6.53 2.96
N ALA A 123 -18.02 -5.67 3.85
CA ALA A 123 -17.03 -6.03 4.86
C ALA A 123 -17.50 -7.20 5.74
N SER A 124 -18.80 -7.27 6.06
CA SER A 124 -19.36 -8.41 6.82
C SER A 124 -19.33 -9.74 6.08
N PHE A 125 -19.12 -9.73 4.77
CA PHE A 125 -18.95 -10.92 3.93
C PHE A 125 -17.47 -11.21 3.61
N GLY A 126 -16.54 -10.39 4.10
CA GLY A 126 -15.11 -10.58 3.92
C GLY A 126 -14.51 -9.91 2.69
N MET A 127 -15.25 -9.04 1.98
CA MET A 127 -14.75 -8.47 0.72
C MET A 127 -13.67 -7.42 0.93
N GLY A 128 -12.43 -7.82 0.63
CA GLY A 128 -11.23 -7.02 0.81
C GLY A 128 -10.06 -7.84 1.35
N GLY A 129 -8.89 -7.22 1.41
CA GLY A 129 -7.66 -7.88 1.85
C GLY A 129 -6.75 -6.96 2.64
N THR A 130 -5.54 -7.44 2.90
CA THR A 130 -4.55 -6.76 3.73
C THR A 130 -3.53 -5.98 2.92
N ILE A 131 -3.10 -4.85 3.48
CA ILE A 131 -1.93 -4.09 3.03
C ILE A 131 -0.92 -4.12 4.18
N ILE A 132 0.29 -4.63 3.94
CA ILE A 132 1.39 -4.62 4.90
C ILE A 132 2.32 -3.47 4.52
N VAL A 133 2.60 -2.59 5.47
CA VAL A 133 3.62 -1.54 5.35
C VAL A 133 4.79 -1.93 6.25
N GLU A 134 5.98 -2.05 5.68
CA GLU A 134 7.25 -2.37 6.38
C GLU A 134 8.11 -1.14 6.66
#